data_AF-A0A250INZ2-F1
#
_entry.id   AF-A0A250INZ2-F1
#
_cell.length_a   1.000
_cell.length_b   1.000
_cell.length_c   1.000
_cell.angle_alpha   90.00
_cell.angle_beta   90.00
_cell.angle_gamma   90.00
#
_symmetry.space_group_name_H-M   'P 1'
#
loop_
_entity.id
_entity.type
_entity.pdbx_description
1 polymer ?
#
loop_
_entity_poly.entity_id
_entity_poly.type
_entity_poly.pdbx_seq_one_letter_code
_entity_poly.pdbx_strand_id
1 'polypeptide(L)'
;MPLVLPSLLWIFLGAAPTSPESLCAGRAPCRVVETLDAGPDVRGQPLRVVRLDLGWFSFDDAPEDSGRKLGTGRKAQGRLAEDDCAAAEWWAVSSEASQLLLAVCNDGYGSAQRGEDVVKVKKGLVSHSRLGGGSQLWRHTRVLRLSPWEWVREGHMNFITGGDEVEDSSVWDFTTLQGSRSLGPSTCSDGPFAPSKRTLPYLPRVEMDAAYLEEGWKRVELGACALPAKHLVLGKLRNARDASLKALLVAPDILILEVRDDLWVGEGGNNWRQEDHVQLWLGPKSPESLTGCGKPEADERLVQWGIGVTTGLVFPAYGKPTGTPEVERVELRGAAQELKGYRLKVKLPPGSFAGMSIAYSDADAGHEQERLLATSPLKFSRPETLNIVREVPTREGTCEVRGNALEVVPTPVRLRGPDIAVFPSGSERARSSH
;
A
#
# COMPACT_ATOMS: atom_id res chain seq x y z
N MET A 1 -33.79 48.00 46.43
CA MET A 1 -33.05 46.78 46.83
C MET A 1 -32.51 46.14 45.57
N PRO A 2 -31.19 46.20 45.28
CA PRO A 2 -30.62 45.51 44.12
C PRO A 2 -30.26 44.07 44.50
N LEU A 3 -30.72 43.10 43.71
CA LEU A 3 -30.30 41.70 43.81
C LEU A 3 -28.91 41.56 43.18
N VAL A 4 -27.96 41.07 43.98
CA VAL A 4 -26.62 40.65 43.54
C VAL A 4 -26.72 39.20 43.06
N LEU A 5 -26.46 38.95 41.78
CA LEU A 5 -26.30 37.60 41.22
C LEU A 5 -24.87 37.11 41.47
N PRO A 6 -24.66 35.87 41.96
CA PRO A 6 -23.32 35.33 42.17
C PRO A 6 -22.74 34.84 40.85
N SER A 7 -21.55 35.34 40.52
CA SER A 7 -20.73 34.85 39.42
C SER A 7 -20.28 33.40 39.72
N LEU A 8 -20.84 32.45 38.97
CA LEU A 8 -20.34 31.07 38.92
C LEU A 8 -19.01 31.05 38.14
N LEU A 9 -17.91 31.04 38.90
CA LEU A 9 -16.56 30.80 38.39
C LEU A 9 -16.46 29.33 37.97
N TRP A 10 -16.50 29.05 36.66
CA TRP A 10 -16.19 27.72 36.13
C TRP A 10 -14.67 27.50 36.23
N ILE A 11 -14.23 26.78 37.25
CA ILE A 11 -12.86 26.30 37.35
C ILE A 11 -12.71 25.16 36.34
N PHE A 12 -12.11 25.45 35.19
CA PHE A 12 -11.56 24.42 34.31
C PHE A 12 -10.38 23.77 35.02
N LEU A 13 -10.63 22.67 35.73
CA LEU A 13 -9.59 21.73 36.14
C LEU A 13 -9.03 21.08 34.87
N GLY A 14 -8.04 21.72 34.25
CA GLY A 14 -7.22 21.07 33.23
C GLY A 14 -6.49 19.89 33.87
N ALA A 15 -6.54 18.72 33.22
CA ALA A 15 -5.76 17.56 33.66
C ALA A 15 -4.28 17.96 33.77
N ALA A 16 -3.63 17.56 34.85
CA ALA A 16 -2.22 17.82 35.05
C ALA A 16 -1.41 17.23 33.88
N PRO A 17 -0.37 17.92 33.37
CA PRO A 17 0.43 17.43 32.27
C PRO A 17 0.98 16.03 32.59
N THR A 18 0.78 15.08 31.68
CA THR A 18 1.34 13.73 31.82
C THR A 18 2.86 13.82 31.77
N SER A 19 3.54 13.77 32.92
CA SER A 19 5.00 13.71 32.98
C SER A 19 5.47 12.38 32.38
N PRO A 20 6.52 12.34 31.54
CA PRO A 20 7.10 11.08 31.06
C PRO A 20 7.41 10.08 32.19
N GLU A 21 7.79 10.58 33.37
CA GLU A 21 8.08 9.75 34.55
C GLU A 21 6.83 9.06 35.11
N SER A 22 5.64 9.65 34.94
CA SER A 22 4.40 9.03 35.41
C SER A 22 4.05 7.78 34.61
N LEU A 23 4.62 7.60 33.41
CA LEU A 23 4.49 6.35 32.65
C LEU A 23 5.12 5.16 33.37
N CYS A 24 6.15 5.39 34.19
CA CYS A 24 6.72 4.33 35.02
C CYS A 24 5.78 3.93 36.16
N ALA A 25 5.00 4.85 36.74
CA ALA A 25 3.96 4.54 37.74
C ALA A 25 4.37 3.51 38.83
N GLY A 26 5.61 3.60 39.35
CA GLY A 26 6.12 2.68 40.37
C GLY A 26 6.53 1.28 39.86
N ARG A 27 6.53 1.05 38.54
CA ARG A 27 6.96 -0.19 37.89
C ARG A 27 8.48 -0.36 37.94
N ALA A 28 9.07 -0.83 39.04
CA ALA A 28 10.50 -1.09 39.07
C ALA A 28 10.88 -2.44 38.40
N PRO A 29 12.04 -2.55 37.73
CA PRO A 29 12.80 -1.45 37.12
C PRO A 29 12.00 -0.77 36.00
N CYS A 30 11.96 0.57 35.99
CA CYS A 30 11.49 1.36 34.85
C CYS A 30 12.23 2.68 34.84
N ARG A 31 12.70 3.06 33.66
CA ARG A 31 13.33 4.35 33.43
C ARG A 31 12.94 4.88 32.05
N VAL A 32 12.74 6.20 31.98
CA VAL A 32 12.68 6.90 30.71
C VAL A 32 14.10 6.98 30.18
N VAL A 33 14.37 6.36 29.03
CA VAL A 33 15.72 6.35 28.42
C VAL A 33 15.82 7.24 27.20
N GLU A 34 14.68 7.60 26.60
CA GLU A 34 14.64 8.40 25.39
C GLU A 34 13.35 9.22 25.34
N THR A 35 13.44 10.45 24.82
CA THR A 35 12.28 11.27 24.50
C THR A 35 12.55 11.98 23.18
N LEU A 36 11.74 11.68 22.18
CA LEU A 36 11.87 12.17 20.81
C LEU A 36 10.74 13.15 20.51
N ASP A 37 11.06 14.28 19.88
CA ASP A 37 10.05 15.22 19.40
C ASP A 37 9.29 14.63 18.20
N ALA A 38 7.96 14.62 18.29
CA ALA A 38 7.09 14.19 17.20
C ALA A 38 6.34 15.36 16.54
N GLY A 39 6.63 16.61 16.92
CA GLY A 39 5.92 17.77 16.41
C GLY A 39 4.56 17.98 17.07
N PRO A 40 3.66 18.77 16.47
CA PRO A 40 2.37 19.08 17.07
C PRO A 40 1.30 18.01 16.83
N ASP A 41 0.36 17.87 17.77
CA ASP A 41 -0.90 17.16 17.58
C ASP A 41 -1.91 17.99 16.77
N VAL A 42 -3.11 17.46 16.53
CA VAL A 42 -4.18 18.12 15.74
C VAL A 42 -4.67 19.42 16.37
N ARG A 43 -4.33 19.67 17.64
CA ARG A 43 -4.65 20.90 18.40
C ARG A 43 -3.45 21.82 18.55
N GLY A 44 -2.33 21.52 17.89
CA GLY A 44 -1.10 22.30 17.99
C GLY A 44 -0.28 22.05 19.27
N GLN A 45 -0.66 21.07 20.09
CA GLN A 45 0.05 20.76 21.33
C GLN A 45 1.30 19.92 21.03
N PRO A 46 2.42 20.10 21.75
CA PRO A 46 3.61 19.28 21.55
C PRO A 46 3.32 17.80 21.81
N LEU A 47 3.68 16.96 20.83
CA LEU A 47 3.62 15.51 20.92
C LEU A 47 5.04 14.96 20.98
N ARG A 48 5.26 14.00 21.87
CA ARG A 48 6.55 13.35 22.06
C ARG A 48 6.40 11.84 21.97
N VAL A 49 7.46 11.15 21.57
CA VAL A 49 7.57 9.70 21.71
C VAL A 49 8.58 9.40 22.80
N VAL A 50 8.14 8.73 23.86
CA VAL A 50 8.93 8.38 25.02
C VAL A 50 9.25 6.88 24.99
N ARG A 51 10.52 6.53 25.15
CA ARG A 51 10.96 5.14 25.32
C ARG A 51 11.20 4.85 26.79
N LEU A 52 10.58 3.79 27.27
CA LEU A 52 10.84 3.20 28.57
C LEU A 52 11.71 1.97 28.42
N ASP A 53 12.70 1.86 29.29
CA ASP A 53 13.42 0.61 29.56
C ASP A 53 12.86 0.02 30.85
N LEU A 54 12.40 -1.22 30.76
CA LEU A 54 11.69 -1.94 31.79
C LEU A 54 12.52 -3.08 32.39
N GLY A 55 13.84 -3.11 32.12
CA GLY A 55 14.70 -4.21 32.53
C GLY A 55 14.43 -5.48 31.74
N TRP A 56 14.37 -6.60 32.45
CA TRP A 56 14.31 -7.94 31.86
C TRP A 56 13.06 -8.69 32.30
N PHE A 57 12.48 -9.48 31.39
CA PHE A 57 11.43 -10.47 31.70
C PHE A 57 11.95 -11.86 31.37
N SER A 58 11.51 -12.88 32.10
CA SER A 58 11.60 -14.26 31.61
C SER A 58 10.56 -14.46 30.51
N PHE A 59 10.84 -15.30 29.51
CA PHE A 59 9.88 -15.64 28.46
C PHE A 59 8.61 -16.28 29.00
N ASP A 60 8.73 -17.11 30.04
CA ASP A 60 7.59 -17.76 30.68
C ASP A 60 6.69 -16.75 31.43
N ASP A 61 7.25 -15.63 31.86
CA ASP A 61 6.56 -14.54 32.55
C ASP A 61 6.17 -13.38 31.59
N ALA A 62 6.62 -13.42 30.34
CA ALA A 62 6.29 -12.41 29.36
C ALA A 62 4.78 -12.48 29.09
N PRO A 63 4.04 -11.36 29.14
CA PRO A 63 2.59 -11.40 28.97
C PRO A 63 2.21 -12.11 27.66
N GLU A 64 1.42 -13.18 27.75
CA GLU A 64 0.88 -13.90 26.58
C GLU A 64 0.11 -12.94 25.65
N ASP A 65 -0.46 -11.88 26.24
CA ASP A 65 -1.11 -10.76 25.56
C ASP A 65 -0.08 -9.84 24.89
N SER A 66 0.47 -10.33 23.78
CA SER A 66 1.18 -9.49 22.84
C SER A 66 0.27 -8.30 22.44
N GLY A 67 0.77 -7.09 22.68
CA GLY A 67 0.21 -5.84 22.19
C GLY A 67 -0.37 -5.00 23.32
N ARG A 68 -0.01 -5.30 24.57
CA ARG A 68 -0.42 -4.54 25.75
C ARG A 68 0.81 -4.01 26.50
N LYS A 69 0.55 -3.03 27.35
CA LYS A 69 1.49 -2.55 28.36
C LYS A 69 2.03 -3.71 29.18
N LEU A 70 3.34 -3.74 29.39
CA LEU A 70 4.01 -4.81 30.11
C LEU A 70 3.74 -4.70 31.61
N GLY A 71 3.26 -5.81 32.16
CA GLY A 71 2.83 -5.99 33.55
C GLY A 71 3.98 -6.03 34.55
N THR A 72 3.76 -6.66 35.71
CA THR A 72 4.80 -6.90 36.74
C THR A 72 5.66 -8.12 36.40
N GLY A 73 6.69 -8.44 37.20
CA GLY A 73 7.58 -9.61 36.97
C GLY A 73 8.96 -9.26 36.39
N ARG A 74 9.29 -7.97 36.32
CA ARG A 74 10.56 -7.48 35.80
C ARG A 74 11.74 -7.74 36.74
N LYS A 75 12.90 -8.04 36.15
CA LYS A 75 14.20 -8.15 36.82
C LYS A 75 15.12 -7.01 36.37
N ALA A 76 15.98 -6.54 37.26
CA ALA A 76 16.97 -5.49 36.92
C ALA A 76 18.07 -5.99 35.98
N GLN A 77 18.33 -7.30 35.99
CA GLN A 77 19.35 -7.97 35.20
C GLN A 77 18.74 -9.25 34.61
N GLY A 78 19.22 -9.64 33.45
CA GLY A 78 18.83 -10.84 32.73
C GLY A 78 19.78 -11.10 31.58
N ARG A 79 19.64 -12.24 30.92
CA ARG A 79 20.48 -12.65 29.80
C ARG A 79 19.65 -13.40 28.76
N LEU A 80 19.85 -13.08 27.48
CA LEU A 80 19.17 -13.77 26.37
C LEU A 80 19.39 -15.30 26.39
N ALA A 81 20.55 -15.76 26.86
CA ALA A 81 20.89 -17.19 26.95
C ALA A 81 20.12 -17.95 28.05
N GLU A 82 19.44 -17.26 28.95
CA GLU A 82 18.68 -17.82 30.08
C GLU A 82 17.17 -17.65 29.88
N ASP A 83 16.72 -17.56 28.63
CA ASP A 83 15.32 -17.37 28.29
C ASP A 83 14.72 -16.07 28.90
N ASP A 84 15.54 -15.03 29.05
CA ASP A 84 15.08 -13.67 29.38
C ASP A 84 15.10 -12.76 28.13
N CYS A 85 14.28 -11.72 28.14
CA CYS A 85 14.27 -10.65 27.14
C CYS A 85 14.43 -9.26 27.76
N ALA A 86 15.09 -8.38 27.02
CA ALA A 86 15.08 -6.95 27.35
C ALA A 86 13.72 -6.35 26.96
N ALA A 87 13.04 -5.76 27.93
CA ALA A 87 11.71 -5.20 27.76
C ALA A 87 11.76 -3.69 27.57
N ALA A 88 11.03 -3.21 26.57
CA ALA A 88 10.88 -1.79 26.29
C ALA A 88 9.47 -1.44 25.84
N GLU A 89 9.05 -0.22 26.16
CA GLU A 89 7.80 0.37 25.66
C GLU A 89 8.07 1.70 24.98
N TRP A 90 7.32 2.00 23.93
CA TRP A 90 7.29 3.31 23.27
C TRP A 90 5.90 3.88 23.42
N TRP A 91 5.82 5.14 23.85
CA TRP A 91 4.59 5.85 24.13
C TRP A 91 4.53 7.15 23.36
N ALA A 92 3.41 7.45 22.71
CA ALA A 92 3.11 8.81 22.29
C ALA A 92 2.51 9.56 23.48
N VAL A 93 3.04 10.75 23.80
CA VAL A 93 2.66 11.54 24.98
C VAL A 93 2.42 12.97 24.57
N SER A 94 1.26 13.50 24.95
CA SER A 94 0.94 14.93 24.95
C SER A 94 0.73 15.39 26.40
N SER A 95 0.42 16.68 26.59
CA SER A 95 0.03 17.20 27.91
C SER A 95 -1.17 16.47 28.50
N GLU A 96 -2.13 16.05 27.68
CA GLU A 96 -3.42 15.53 28.15
C GLU A 96 -3.55 14.02 28.10
N ALA A 97 -2.75 13.33 27.28
CA ALA A 97 -2.93 11.91 27.02
C ALA A 97 -1.61 11.18 26.73
N SER A 98 -1.62 9.87 26.98
CA SER A 98 -0.56 8.95 26.56
C SER A 98 -1.16 7.74 25.85
N GLN A 99 -0.53 7.30 24.76
CA GLN A 99 -0.92 6.12 24.00
C GLN A 99 0.28 5.20 23.80
N LEU A 100 0.17 3.94 24.21
CA LEU A 100 1.17 2.92 23.94
C LEU A 100 1.26 2.71 22.43
N LEU A 101 2.44 2.94 21.87
CA LEU A 101 2.74 2.68 20.46
C LEU A 101 3.17 1.24 20.29
N LEU A 102 4.11 0.80 21.12
CA LEU A 102 4.76 -0.50 20.98
C LEU A 102 5.21 -0.98 22.35
N ALA A 103 5.02 -2.25 22.62
CA ALA A 103 5.65 -2.96 23.73
C ALA A 103 6.45 -4.12 23.13
N VAL A 104 7.72 -4.25 23.50
CA VAL A 104 8.57 -5.35 23.04
C VAL A 104 9.24 -6.04 24.22
N CYS A 105 9.34 -7.35 24.09
CA CYS A 105 10.22 -8.24 24.82
C CYS A 105 11.05 -8.87 23.72
N ASN A 106 12.23 -8.30 23.44
CA ASN A 106 13.02 -8.73 22.30
C ASN A 106 13.74 -10.04 22.66
N ASP A 107 13.21 -11.14 22.13
CA ASP A 107 13.70 -12.52 22.29
C ASP A 107 14.79 -12.90 21.29
N GLY A 108 15.02 -12.02 20.33
CA GLY A 108 15.78 -12.32 19.15
C GLY A 108 14.95 -13.10 18.13
N TYR A 109 14.03 -12.44 17.43
CA TYR A 109 13.14 -13.06 16.44
C TYR A 109 13.80 -14.10 15.51
N GLY A 110 13.51 -15.40 15.72
CA GLY A 110 13.94 -16.51 14.85
C GLY A 110 14.88 -17.52 15.52
N SER A 111 15.25 -18.58 14.79
CA SER A 111 16.05 -19.71 15.31
C SER A 111 17.47 -19.34 15.78
N ALA A 112 17.95 -18.15 15.43
CA ALA A 112 19.27 -17.66 15.80
C ALA A 112 19.27 -16.72 17.01
N GLN A 113 18.11 -16.46 17.64
CA GLN A 113 17.98 -15.45 18.72
C GLN A 113 18.52 -14.07 18.29
N ARG A 114 18.36 -13.70 17.01
CA ARG A 114 18.80 -12.43 16.43
C ARG A 114 17.61 -11.64 15.92
N GLY A 115 17.13 -10.72 16.75
CA GLY A 115 15.99 -9.87 16.47
C GLY A 115 16.33 -8.44 16.86
N GLU A 116 15.92 -7.49 16.04
CA GLU A 116 16.12 -6.07 16.31
C GLU A 116 14.83 -5.31 16.01
N ASP A 117 14.34 -4.56 17.01
CA ASP A 117 13.32 -3.55 16.80
C ASP A 117 13.99 -2.17 16.74
N VAL A 118 13.78 -1.48 15.62
CA VAL A 118 14.25 -0.12 15.41
C VAL A 118 13.05 0.79 15.32
N VAL A 119 12.95 1.75 16.25
CA VAL A 119 11.94 2.81 16.22
C VAL A 119 12.60 4.12 15.83
N LYS A 120 12.05 4.80 14.81
CA LYS A 120 12.50 6.12 14.37
C LYS A 120 11.34 7.10 14.39
N VAL A 121 11.59 8.32 14.85
CA VAL A 121 10.59 9.39 14.93
C VAL A 121 11.06 10.59 14.12
N LYS A 122 10.23 11.07 13.19
CA LYS A 122 10.56 12.23 12.36
C LYS A 122 9.29 12.90 11.85
N LYS A 123 9.12 14.20 12.14
CA LYS A 123 8.02 15.04 11.62
C LYS A 123 6.63 14.40 11.81
N GLY A 124 6.29 13.97 13.03
CA GLY A 124 4.98 13.35 13.32
C GLY A 124 4.81 11.92 12.82
N LEU A 125 5.85 11.33 12.21
CA LEU A 125 5.85 9.94 11.77
C LEU A 125 6.68 9.09 12.72
N VAL A 126 6.15 7.93 13.08
CA VAL A 126 6.85 6.86 13.79
C VAL A 126 7.01 5.68 12.84
N SER A 127 8.25 5.29 12.59
CA SER A 127 8.59 4.08 11.84
C SER A 127 9.05 3.02 12.82
N HIS A 128 8.41 1.86 12.81
CA HIS A 128 8.86 0.67 13.52
C HIS A 128 9.32 -0.36 12.49
N SER A 129 10.58 -0.77 12.59
CA SER A 129 11.17 -1.83 11.77
C SER A 129 11.55 -2.99 12.68
N ARG A 130 11.05 -4.17 12.36
CA ARG A 130 11.42 -5.43 13.00
C ARG A 130 12.28 -6.25 12.04
N LEU A 131 13.45 -6.65 12.49
CA LEU A 131 14.38 -7.54 11.79
C LEU A 131 14.45 -8.86 12.54
N GLY A 132 14.47 -9.98 11.82
CA GLY A 132 14.67 -11.30 12.40
C GLY A 132 15.17 -12.31 11.40
N GLY A 133 15.35 -13.55 11.84
CA GLY A 133 15.74 -14.69 11.02
C GLY A 133 17.12 -15.28 11.36
N GLY A 134 17.56 -16.21 10.50
CA GLY A 134 18.84 -16.90 10.61
C GLY A 134 19.72 -16.58 9.40
N SER A 135 20.08 -17.60 8.61
CA SER A 135 20.72 -17.39 7.30
C SER A 135 19.81 -16.63 6.34
N GLN A 136 18.51 -16.93 6.36
CA GLN A 136 17.45 -16.13 5.75
C GLN A 136 16.92 -15.12 6.77
N LEU A 137 17.08 -13.85 6.44
CA LEU A 137 16.64 -12.72 7.23
C LEU A 137 15.36 -12.13 6.64
N TRP A 138 14.54 -11.55 7.52
CA TRP A 138 13.37 -10.79 7.13
C TRP A 138 13.31 -9.45 7.85
N ARG A 139 12.70 -8.46 7.20
CA ARG A 139 12.45 -7.14 7.77
C ARG A 139 11.02 -6.73 7.48
N HIS A 140 10.26 -6.41 8.52
CA HIS A 140 8.95 -5.80 8.41
C HIS A 140 9.01 -4.37 8.94
N THR A 141 8.54 -3.40 8.16
CA THR A 141 8.52 -1.98 8.51
C THR A 141 7.09 -1.45 8.43
N ARG A 142 6.64 -0.74 9.46
CA ARG A 142 5.39 0.03 9.43
C ARG A 142 5.65 1.47 9.83
N VAL A 143 4.95 2.39 9.16
CA VAL A 143 5.03 3.82 9.40
C VAL A 143 3.65 4.35 9.75
N LEU A 144 3.58 5.03 10.90
CA LEU A 144 2.37 5.59 11.47
C LEU A 144 2.53 7.11 11.59
N ARG A 145 1.54 7.87 11.14
CA ARG A 145 1.37 9.27 11.50
C ARG A 145 0.65 9.33 12.86
N LEU A 146 1.19 10.10 13.80
CA LEU A 146 0.59 10.19 15.14
C LEU A 146 -0.55 11.20 15.23
N SER A 147 -0.65 12.12 14.27
CA SER A 147 -1.62 13.20 14.29
C SER A 147 -2.01 13.66 12.87
N PRO A 148 -3.24 13.39 12.42
CA PRO A 148 -4.14 12.37 12.98
C PRO A 148 -3.51 10.97 12.94
N TRP A 149 -4.04 10.04 13.75
CA TRP A 149 -3.58 8.66 13.83
C TRP A 149 -3.89 7.89 12.55
N GLU A 150 -2.89 7.70 11.69
CA GLU A 150 -3.09 7.13 10.35
C GLU A 150 -1.91 6.24 9.95
N TRP A 151 -2.21 5.05 9.42
CA TRP A 151 -1.19 4.25 8.75
C TRP A 151 -0.74 4.97 7.47
N VAL A 152 0.57 5.09 7.29
CA VAL A 152 1.15 5.78 6.12
C VAL A 152 1.70 4.75 5.15
N ARG A 153 2.50 3.81 5.66
CA ARG A 153 3.19 2.84 4.83
C ARG A 153 3.48 1.56 5.59
N GLU A 154 3.47 0.45 4.87
CA GLU A 154 4.03 -0.82 5.31
C GLU A 154 5.03 -1.35 4.28
N GLY A 155 5.90 -2.26 4.72
CA GLY A 155 6.72 -3.01 3.81
C GLY A 155 7.34 -4.24 4.48
N HIS A 156 7.55 -5.26 3.67
CA HIS A 156 8.19 -6.52 4.04
C HIS A 156 9.37 -6.78 3.12
N MET A 157 10.40 -7.47 3.61
CA MET A 157 11.56 -7.85 2.83
C MET A 157 12.16 -9.15 3.37
N ASN A 158 12.49 -10.08 2.50
CA ASN A 158 13.26 -11.29 2.77
C ASN A 158 14.59 -11.20 2.01
N PHE A 159 15.69 -11.58 2.65
CA PHE A 159 17.04 -11.52 2.07
C PHE A 159 18.00 -12.50 2.77
N ILE A 160 19.08 -12.88 2.09
CA ILE A 160 20.08 -13.80 2.65
C ILE A 160 21.19 -13.01 3.34
N THR A 161 21.66 -13.50 4.49
CA THR A 161 22.82 -12.91 5.19
C THR A 161 24.07 -12.92 4.30
N GLY A 162 24.69 -11.75 4.12
CA GLY A 162 25.91 -11.61 3.30
C GLY A 162 25.67 -11.64 1.79
N GLY A 163 24.42 -11.74 1.34
CA GLY A 163 24.04 -11.53 -0.05
C GLY A 163 23.54 -10.10 -0.26
N ASP A 164 23.82 -9.53 -1.44
CA ASP A 164 23.26 -8.24 -1.86
C ASP A 164 21.84 -8.38 -2.44
N GLU A 165 21.33 -9.62 -2.54
CA GLU A 165 20.08 -9.93 -3.22
C GLU A 165 18.89 -10.04 -2.25
N VAL A 166 17.89 -9.20 -2.51
CA VAL A 166 16.55 -9.30 -1.92
C VAL A 166 15.78 -10.40 -2.64
N GLU A 167 15.39 -11.45 -1.91
CA GLU A 167 14.61 -12.59 -2.41
C GLU A 167 13.15 -12.20 -2.68
N ASP A 168 12.56 -11.43 -1.78
CA ASP A 168 11.18 -10.93 -1.90
C ASP A 168 11.07 -9.62 -1.13
N SER A 169 10.37 -8.63 -1.67
CA SER A 169 9.96 -7.48 -0.89
C SER A 169 8.61 -6.96 -1.32
N SER A 170 7.85 -6.43 -0.38
CA SER A 170 6.61 -5.70 -0.66
C SER A 170 6.64 -4.34 0.01
N VAL A 171 6.06 -3.34 -0.63
CA VAL A 171 5.81 -2.02 -0.05
C VAL A 171 4.40 -1.61 -0.43
N TRP A 172 3.71 -0.98 0.51
CA TRP A 172 2.39 -0.40 0.30
C TRP A 172 2.26 0.92 1.04
N ASP A 173 1.78 1.94 0.34
CA ASP A 173 1.53 3.27 0.86
C ASP A 173 0.01 3.50 0.95
N PHE A 174 -0.50 3.59 2.17
CA PHE A 174 -1.92 3.74 2.46
C PHE A 174 -2.45 5.13 2.09
N THR A 175 -1.58 6.12 1.94
CA THR A 175 -1.96 7.50 1.59
C THR A 175 -2.15 7.71 0.09
N THR A 176 -1.64 6.77 -0.71
CA THR A 176 -1.73 6.82 -2.18
C THR A 176 -2.36 5.56 -2.77
N LEU A 177 -2.62 4.53 -1.97
CA LEU A 177 -3.04 3.19 -2.41
C LEU A 177 -2.14 2.64 -3.53
N GLN A 178 -0.84 2.93 -3.40
CA GLN A 178 0.18 2.49 -4.35
C GLN A 178 1.23 1.66 -3.64
N GLY A 179 1.81 0.73 -4.39
CA GLY A 179 2.86 -0.11 -3.88
C GLY A 179 3.36 -1.06 -4.94
N SER A 180 4.28 -1.92 -4.52
CA SER A 180 4.82 -2.95 -5.39
C SER A 180 5.28 -4.16 -4.60
N ARG A 181 5.46 -5.26 -5.34
CA ARG A 181 6.16 -6.45 -4.87
C ARG A 181 7.37 -6.70 -5.76
N SER A 182 8.54 -6.84 -5.18
CA SER A 182 9.73 -7.33 -5.86
C SER A 182 9.88 -8.82 -5.60
N LEU A 183 9.81 -9.62 -6.66
CA LEU A 183 10.03 -11.06 -6.58
C LEU A 183 11.43 -11.32 -7.14
N GLY A 184 12.33 -11.81 -6.29
CA GLY A 184 13.62 -12.34 -6.69
C GLY A 184 13.46 -13.78 -7.21
N PRO A 185 14.29 -14.21 -8.17
CA PRO A 185 14.31 -15.60 -8.56
C PRO A 185 14.94 -16.41 -7.43
N SER A 186 14.18 -17.27 -6.73
CA SER A 186 14.81 -18.19 -5.78
C SER A 186 15.64 -19.27 -6.50
N THR A 187 15.36 -19.56 -7.78
CA THR A 187 15.93 -20.71 -8.50
C THR A 187 15.98 -20.56 -10.04
N CYS A 188 15.72 -19.39 -10.61
CA CYS A 188 15.78 -19.26 -12.07
C CYS A 188 17.23 -19.21 -12.57
N SER A 189 17.66 -20.25 -13.28
CA SER A 189 18.87 -20.20 -14.09
C SER A 189 18.71 -19.13 -15.18
N ASP A 190 19.78 -18.39 -15.47
CA ASP A 190 19.81 -17.44 -16.58
C ASP A 190 19.38 -18.12 -17.89
N GLY A 191 18.44 -17.50 -18.58
CA GLY A 191 17.93 -17.93 -19.88
C GLY A 191 17.04 -16.84 -20.49
N PRO A 192 16.76 -16.88 -21.81
CA PRO A 192 15.96 -15.84 -22.48
C PRO A 192 14.53 -15.73 -21.94
N PHE A 193 14.10 -16.72 -21.15
CA PHE A 193 12.79 -16.83 -20.54
C PHE A 193 12.82 -16.67 -19.03
N ALA A 194 13.98 -16.48 -18.40
CA ALA A 194 14.06 -16.28 -16.96
C ALA A 194 13.51 -14.88 -16.60
N PRO A 195 12.57 -14.77 -15.65
CA PRO A 195 12.20 -13.47 -15.13
C PRO A 195 13.41 -12.91 -14.37
N SER A 196 13.94 -11.77 -14.84
CA SER A 196 14.79 -10.93 -14.01
C SER A 196 14.04 -10.56 -12.73
N LYS A 197 14.74 -10.20 -11.65
CA LYS A 197 14.13 -9.59 -10.46
C LYS A 197 13.06 -8.60 -10.90
N ARG A 198 11.81 -8.89 -10.53
CA ARG A 198 10.64 -8.18 -11.08
C ARG A 198 9.97 -7.39 -9.98
N THR A 199 10.00 -6.07 -10.11
CA THR A 199 9.19 -5.18 -9.27
C THR A 199 7.87 -4.97 -9.99
N LEU A 200 6.81 -5.58 -9.47
CA LEU A 200 5.46 -5.54 -10.00
C LEU A 200 4.63 -4.54 -9.20
N PRO A 201 4.08 -3.49 -9.84
CA PRO A 201 3.17 -2.57 -9.16
C PRO A 201 1.84 -3.28 -8.81
N TYR A 202 1.25 -2.91 -7.67
CA TYR A 202 -0.10 -3.34 -7.33
C TYR A 202 -1.12 -2.51 -8.13
N LEU A 203 -2.11 -3.18 -8.75
CA LEU A 203 -3.33 -2.55 -9.21
C LEU A 203 -4.33 -2.55 -8.04
N PRO A 204 -4.68 -1.38 -7.45
CA PRO A 204 -5.60 -1.34 -6.34
C PRO A 204 -7.01 -1.73 -6.79
N ARG A 205 -7.67 -2.59 -6.00
CA ARG A 205 -9.11 -2.83 -6.04
C ARG A 205 -9.77 -2.16 -4.84
N VAL A 206 -10.59 -1.15 -5.09
CA VAL A 206 -11.26 -0.35 -4.06
C VAL A 206 -12.76 -0.40 -4.31
N GLU A 207 -13.54 -0.81 -3.32
CA GLU A 207 -15.00 -0.80 -3.44
C GLU A 207 -15.52 0.64 -3.49
N MET A 208 -16.31 0.95 -4.51
CA MET A 208 -16.96 2.26 -4.68
C MET A 208 -18.47 2.14 -4.45
N ASP A 209 -19.10 3.23 -4.04
CA ASP A 209 -20.56 3.28 -3.90
C ASP A 209 -21.30 3.20 -5.26
N ALA A 210 -22.59 2.88 -5.21
CA ALA A 210 -23.43 2.76 -6.39
C ALA A 210 -23.51 4.07 -7.20
N ALA A 211 -23.55 5.22 -6.52
CA ALA A 211 -23.66 6.52 -7.19
C ALA A 211 -22.43 6.80 -8.07
N TYR A 212 -21.23 6.40 -7.61
CA TYR A 212 -20.01 6.46 -8.41
C TYR A 212 -20.06 5.50 -9.59
N LEU A 213 -20.45 4.23 -9.36
CA LEU A 213 -20.48 3.19 -10.39
C LEU A 213 -21.50 3.46 -11.52
N GLU A 214 -22.62 4.09 -11.20
CA GLU A 214 -23.65 4.44 -12.18
C GLU A 214 -23.25 5.69 -12.98
N GLU A 215 -22.94 6.78 -12.29
CA GLU A 215 -22.82 8.10 -12.93
C GLU A 215 -21.60 8.91 -12.49
N GLY A 216 -21.08 8.71 -11.27
CA GLY A 216 -19.96 9.51 -10.74
C GLY A 216 -18.67 9.34 -11.54
N TRP A 217 -18.38 8.11 -12.01
CA TRP A 217 -17.19 7.84 -12.84
C TRP A 217 -17.14 8.73 -14.08
N LYS A 218 -18.28 9.13 -14.66
CA LYS A 218 -18.32 9.99 -15.86
C LYS A 218 -17.77 11.39 -15.62
N ARG A 219 -17.85 11.89 -14.38
CA ARG A 219 -17.54 13.29 -14.03
C ARG A 219 -16.30 13.45 -13.15
N VAL A 220 -15.95 12.41 -12.38
CA VAL A 220 -14.89 12.46 -11.38
C VAL A 220 -13.60 11.85 -11.95
N GLU A 221 -12.51 12.60 -11.88
CA GLU A 221 -11.17 12.11 -12.23
C GLU A 221 -10.69 11.01 -11.30
N LEU A 222 -9.92 10.06 -11.82
CA LEU A 222 -9.38 8.96 -11.00
C LEU A 222 -8.39 9.41 -9.91
N GLY A 223 -7.88 10.65 -10.01
CA GLY A 223 -7.11 11.29 -8.96
C GLY A 223 -5.90 10.48 -8.47
N ALA A 224 -5.76 10.39 -7.15
CA ALA A 224 -4.67 9.70 -6.46
C ALA A 224 -4.94 8.20 -6.23
N CYS A 225 -6.20 7.78 -6.37
CA CYS A 225 -6.63 6.41 -6.14
C CYS A 225 -6.19 5.40 -7.20
N ALA A 226 -5.96 5.87 -8.44
CA ALA A 226 -5.60 5.00 -9.54
C ALA A 226 -4.10 4.75 -9.65
N LEU A 227 -3.75 3.58 -10.19
CA LEU A 227 -2.41 3.24 -10.63
C LEU A 227 -2.12 3.95 -11.97
N PRO A 228 -1.15 4.88 -12.03
CA PRO A 228 -0.70 5.44 -13.29
C PRO A 228 0.22 4.45 -14.03
N ALA A 229 0.13 4.44 -15.35
CA ALA A 229 1.04 3.71 -16.21
C ALA A 229 2.39 4.43 -16.28
N LYS A 230 3.48 3.74 -15.89
CA LYS A 230 4.84 4.30 -15.81
C LYS A 230 5.85 3.50 -16.65
N HIS A 231 5.44 2.38 -17.23
CA HIS A 231 6.33 1.49 -17.95
C HIS A 231 6.19 1.68 -19.45
N LEU A 232 7.24 2.18 -20.09
CA LEU A 232 7.27 2.31 -21.54
C LEU A 232 7.71 0.97 -22.16
N VAL A 233 6.80 0.30 -22.85
CA VAL A 233 7.02 -1.01 -23.48
C VAL A 233 7.52 -0.85 -24.91
N LEU A 234 7.08 0.19 -25.61
CA LEU A 234 7.50 0.54 -26.98
C LEU A 234 7.59 2.06 -27.12
N GLY A 235 8.54 2.53 -27.94
CA GLY A 235 8.67 3.94 -28.29
C GLY A 235 9.45 4.79 -27.28
N LYS A 236 9.23 6.10 -27.32
CA LYS A 236 9.79 7.11 -26.40
C LYS A 236 8.73 8.15 -26.09
N LEU A 237 8.51 8.49 -24.82
CA LEU A 237 7.67 9.64 -24.45
C LEU A 237 8.43 10.93 -24.74
N ARG A 238 7.80 11.87 -25.45
CA ARG A 238 8.38 13.20 -25.69
C ARG A 238 8.31 14.05 -24.43
N ASN A 239 7.18 13.98 -23.72
CA ASN A 239 6.97 14.63 -22.42
C ASN A 239 5.76 14.00 -21.70
N ALA A 240 5.43 14.49 -20.50
CA ALA A 240 4.34 13.92 -19.68
C ALA A 240 2.91 14.24 -20.18
N ARG A 241 2.74 15.14 -21.16
CA ARG A 241 1.44 15.50 -21.76
C ARG A 241 1.15 14.74 -23.06
N ASP A 242 2.17 14.06 -23.58
CA ASP A 242 2.15 13.25 -24.79
C ASP A 242 1.07 12.17 -24.66
N ALA A 243 1.26 11.22 -23.74
CA ALA A 243 0.25 10.23 -23.41
C ALA A 243 0.26 9.91 -21.92
N SER A 244 -0.91 9.63 -21.34
CA SER A 244 -1.03 9.11 -19.98
C SER A 244 -2.19 8.14 -19.83
N LEU A 245 -2.00 7.16 -18.96
CA LEU A 245 -3.01 6.18 -18.60
C LEU A 245 -3.06 6.05 -17.06
N LYS A 246 -4.27 6.01 -16.52
CA LYS A 246 -4.54 5.62 -15.12
C LYS A 246 -5.58 4.51 -15.10
N ALA A 247 -5.42 3.57 -14.18
CA ALA A 247 -6.31 2.43 -14.00
C ALA A 247 -6.71 2.25 -12.53
N LEU A 248 -7.99 2.01 -12.28
CA LEU A 248 -8.54 1.66 -10.96
C LEU A 248 -9.59 0.56 -11.10
N LEU A 249 -9.43 -0.52 -10.34
CA LEU A 249 -10.44 -1.57 -10.27
C LEU A 249 -11.42 -1.20 -9.14
N VAL A 250 -12.70 -0.99 -9.48
CA VAL A 250 -13.70 -0.46 -8.54
C VAL A 250 -14.71 -1.51 -8.05
N ALA A 251 -14.66 -2.68 -8.67
CA ALA A 251 -15.38 -3.91 -8.30
C ALA A 251 -14.60 -5.11 -8.85
N PRO A 252 -14.91 -6.36 -8.48
CA PRO A 252 -14.20 -7.54 -9.01
C PRO A 252 -14.11 -7.60 -10.53
N ASP A 253 -15.10 -7.06 -11.23
CA ASP A 253 -15.23 -7.08 -12.69
C ASP A 253 -15.38 -5.68 -13.32
N ILE A 254 -15.24 -4.58 -12.58
CA ILE A 254 -15.40 -3.22 -13.14
C ILE A 254 -14.08 -2.45 -13.02
N LEU A 255 -13.50 -2.13 -14.17
CA LEU A 255 -12.28 -1.36 -14.33
C LEU A 255 -12.60 0.02 -14.89
N ILE A 256 -12.13 1.07 -14.21
CA ILE A 256 -12.19 2.44 -14.73
C ILE A 256 -10.81 2.85 -15.23
N LEU A 257 -10.76 3.34 -16.46
CA LEU A 257 -9.56 3.81 -17.13
C LEU A 257 -9.70 5.29 -17.48
N GLU A 258 -8.65 6.06 -17.27
CA GLU A 258 -8.54 7.43 -17.75
C GLU A 258 -7.34 7.55 -18.66
N VAL A 259 -7.58 7.92 -19.93
CA VAL A 259 -6.58 8.08 -20.97
C VAL A 259 -6.54 9.54 -21.39
N ARG A 260 -5.34 10.11 -21.48
CA ARG A 260 -5.12 11.44 -22.07
C ARG A 260 -4.05 11.31 -23.14
N ASP A 261 -4.26 12.04 -24.23
CA ASP A 261 -3.39 12.09 -25.39
C ASP A 261 -3.45 13.50 -25.99
N ASP A 262 -2.37 13.95 -26.60
CA ASP A 262 -2.29 15.24 -27.29
C ASP A 262 -2.80 15.17 -28.73
N LEU A 263 -2.83 13.99 -29.35
CA LEU A 263 -3.47 13.73 -30.63
C LEU A 263 -4.31 12.44 -30.56
N TRP A 264 -5.42 12.41 -31.30
CA TRP A 264 -6.32 11.25 -31.30
C TRP A 264 -6.44 10.67 -32.70
N VAL A 265 -5.99 9.43 -32.87
CA VAL A 265 -6.11 8.64 -34.08
C VAL A 265 -7.25 7.63 -33.91
N GLY A 266 -8.38 7.91 -34.55
CA GLY A 266 -9.57 7.05 -34.56
C GLY A 266 -9.71 6.20 -35.84
N GLU A 267 -10.95 5.82 -36.15
CA GLU A 267 -11.31 4.97 -37.30
C GLU A 267 -10.63 5.41 -38.60
N GLY A 268 -9.94 4.49 -39.27
CA GLY A 268 -9.26 4.76 -40.54
C GLY A 268 -8.04 3.90 -40.82
N GLY A 269 -7.55 3.12 -39.84
CA GLY A 269 -6.51 2.13 -40.02
C GLY A 269 -7.01 0.84 -40.70
N ASN A 270 -6.10 0.09 -41.30
CA ASN A 270 -6.38 -1.26 -41.83
C ASN A 270 -6.61 -2.29 -40.71
N ASN A 271 -6.19 -1.98 -39.47
CA ASN A 271 -6.46 -2.80 -38.29
C ASN A 271 -6.44 -1.93 -37.02
N TRP A 272 -7.11 -2.41 -35.96
CA TRP A 272 -7.27 -1.69 -34.68
C TRP A 272 -5.95 -1.27 -34.00
N ARG A 273 -4.81 -1.90 -34.32
CA ARG A 273 -3.51 -1.52 -33.74
C ARG A 273 -2.95 -0.22 -34.33
N GLN A 274 -3.58 0.28 -35.38
CA GLN A 274 -3.24 1.53 -36.06
C GLN A 274 -4.07 2.72 -35.58
N GLU A 275 -4.85 2.50 -34.52
CA GLU A 275 -5.71 3.48 -33.85
C GLU A 275 -5.27 3.58 -32.39
N ASP A 276 -5.65 4.65 -31.71
CA ASP A 276 -5.42 4.77 -30.27
C ASP A 276 -6.29 3.78 -29.52
N HIS A 277 -5.64 2.92 -28.76
CA HIS A 277 -6.31 1.81 -28.12
C HIS A 277 -5.70 1.46 -26.77
N VAL A 278 -6.55 0.95 -25.89
CA VAL A 278 -6.11 0.26 -24.68
C VAL A 278 -5.96 -1.23 -24.97
N GLN A 279 -4.92 -1.84 -24.45
CA GLN A 279 -4.73 -3.28 -24.38
C GLN A 279 -5.00 -3.77 -22.97
N LEU A 280 -5.97 -4.65 -22.84
CA LEU A 280 -6.30 -5.33 -21.58
C LEU A 280 -5.67 -6.72 -21.61
N TRP A 281 -4.68 -6.96 -20.75
CA TRP A 281 -4.01 -8.24 -20.59
C TRP A 281 -4.44 -8.89 -19.28
N LEU A 282 -5.10 -10.05 -19.37
CA LEU A 282 -5.59 -10.78 -18.19
C LEU A 282 -4.93 -12.15 -18.05
N GLY A 283 -4.56 -12.48 -16.81
CA GLY A 283 -4.00 -13.77 -16.42
C GLY A 283 -4.89 -14.45 -15.37
N PRO A 284 -5.13 -15.76 -15.49
CA PRO A 284 -5.96 -16.51 -14.54
C PRO A 284 -5.33 -16.65 -13.15
N LYS A 285 -3.99 -16.58 -13.06
CA LYS A 285 -3.22 -16.65 -11.81
C LYS A 285 -2.57 -15.31 -11.49
N SER A 286 -2.37 -15.02 -10.20
CA SER A 286 -1.63 -13.84 -9.77
C SER A 286 -0.16 -13.99 -10.18
N PRO A 287 0.52 -12.93 -10.62
CA PRO A 287 1.95 -12.97 -10.91
C PRO A 287 2.82 -13.47 -9.73
N GLU A 288 2.32 -13.40 -8.50
CA GLU A 288 3.02 -13.87 -7.31
C GLU A 288 3.00 -15.40 -7.14
N SER A 289 1.98 -16.08 -7.67
CA SER A 289 1.92 -17.55 -7.63
C SER A 289 2.72 -18.21 -8.76
N LEU A 290 3.24 -17.40 -9.68
CA LEU A 290 3.97 -17.87 -10.85
C LEU A 290 5.47 -17.97 -10.53
N THR A 291 5.90 -19.17 -10.17
CA THR A 291 7.29 -19.50 -9.85
C THR A 291 8.07 -20.02 -11.06
N GLY A 292 7.38 -20.32 -12.17
CA GLY A 292 7.97 -20.91 -13.36
C GLY A 292 8.90 -19.94 -14.11
N CYS A 293 10.14 -20.36 -14.34
CA CYS A 293 11.10 -19.69 -15.23
C CYS A 293 10.90 -20.09 -16.70
N GLY A 294 9.96 -21.00 -16.97
CA GLY A 294 9.69 -21.59 -18.27
C GLY A 294 8.63 -20.87 -19.08
N LYS A 295 8.14 -21.54 -20.12
CA LYS A 295 6.96 -21.10 -20.87
C LYS A 295 5.72 -21.29 -19.97
N PRO A 296 4.76 -20.35 -19.96
CA PRO A 296 3.54 -20.50 -19.19
C PRO A 296 2.78 -21.78 -19.53
N GLU A 297 2.28 -22.46 -18.50
CA GLU A 297 1.40 -23.61 -18.64
C GLU A 297 0.04 -23.20 -19.23
N ALA A 298 -0.75 -24.17 -19.67
CA ALA A 298 -2.01 -23.89 -20.37
C ALA A 298 -3.00 -23.06 -19.53
N ASP A 299 -3.04 -23.31 -18.22
CA ASP A 299 -3.85 -22.63 -17.21
C ASP A 299 -3.19 -21.35 -16.67
N GLU A 300 -2.06 -20.92 -17.23
CA GLU A 300 -1.36 -19.67 -16.92
C GLU A 300 -1.37 -18.68 -18.09
N ARG A 301 -1.86 -19.12 -19.26
CA ARG A 301 -1.80 -18.34 -20.49
C ARG A 301 -2.63 -17.07 -20.38
N LEU A 302 -2.02 -16.00 -20.86
CA LEU A 302 -2.67 -14.72 -20.97
C LEU A 302 -3.71 -14.70 -22.10
N VAL A 303 -4.72 -13.88 -21.90
CA VAL A 303 -5.65 -13.44 -22.94
C VAL A 303 -5.60 -11.92 -23.05
N GLN A 304 -5.87 -11.42 -24.25
CA GLN A 304 -5.80 -10.00 -24.56
C GLN A 304 -7.01 -9.53 -25.37
N TRP A 305 -7.49 -8.34 -25.03
CA TRP A 305 -8.37 -7.55 -25.86
C TRP A 305 -7.73 -6.20 -26.19
N GLY A 306 -7.98 -5.70 -27.39
CA GLY A 306 -7.81 -4.29 -27.76
C GLY A 306 -9.14 -3.55 -27.58
N ILE A 307 -9.10 -2.32 -27.10
CA ILE A 307 -10.27 -1.45 -26.94
C ILE A 307 -9.93 -0.12 -27.60
N GLY A 308 -10.59 0.22 -28.72
CA GLY A 308 -10.40 1.52 -29.35
C GLY A 308 -10.85 2.64 -28.41
N VAL A 309 -9.97 3.59 -28.10
CA VAL A 309 -10.26 4.61 -27.07
C VAL A 309 -11.37 5.56 -27.54
N THR A 310 -11.31 5.96 -28.81
CA THR A 310 -12.26 6.89 -29.42
C THR A 310 -13.59 6.24 -29.78
N THR A 311 -13.62 4.93 -30.05
CA THR A 311 -14.82 4.21 -30.50
C THR A 311 -15.49 3.40 -29.39
N GLY A 312 -14.71 2.85 -28.46
CA GLY A 312 -15.16 1.85 -27.49
C GLY A 312 -15.27 0.43 -28.06
N LEU A 313 -14.90 0.23 -29.33
CA LEU A 313 -14.97 -1.09 -29.96
C LEU A 313 -13.92 -2.04 -29.37
N VAL A 314 -14.33 -3.29 -29.16
CA VAL A 314 -13.51 -4.32 -28.52
C VAL A 314 -13.07 -5.37 -29.54
N PHE A 315 -11.78 -5.65 -29.57
CA PHE A 315 -11.15 -6.56 -30.51
C PHE A 315 -10.47 -7.71 -29.76
N PRO A 316 -10.87 -8.98 -29.97
CA PRO A 316 -10.12 -10.11 -29.43
C PRO A 316 -8.74 -10.16 -30.08
N ALA A 317 -7.69 -10.39 -29.28
CA ALA A 317 -6.31 -10.38 -29.75
C ALA A 317 -5.58 -11.67 -29.33
N TYR A 318 -4.59 -11.57 -28.46
CA TYR A 318 -3.78 -12.70 -28.00
C TYR A 318 -4.58 -13.72 -27.17
N GLY A 319 -4.24 -15.01 -27.31
CA GLY A 319 -4.69 -16.07 -26.39
C GLY A 319 -6.06 -16.67 -26.68
N LYS A 320 -6.75 -16.27 -27.76
CA LYS A 320 -8.13 -16.68 -28.08
C LYS A 320 -9.09 -16.41 -26.90
N PRO A 321 -9.23 -15.14 -26.48
CA PRO A 321 -10.12 -14.78 -25.39
C PRO A 321 -11.55 -15.31 -25.61
N THR A 322 -12.22 -15.65 -24.52
CA THR A 322 -13.66 -15.97 -24.51
C THR A 322 -14.42 -14.84 -23.82
N GLY A 323 -15.64 -14.56 -24.29
CA GLY A 323 -16.38 -13.37 -23.87
C GLY A 323 -15.83 -12.08 -24.47
N THR A 324 -16.61 -11.00 -24.31
CA THR A 324 -16.25 -9.65 -24.77
C THR A 324 -16.45 -8.70 -23.60
N PRO A 325 -15.42 -7.94 -23.18
CA PRO A 325 -15.60 -6.84 -22.24
C PRO A 325 -16.71 -5.89 -22.70
N GLU A 326 -17.56 -5.43 -21.79
CA GLU A 326 -18.52 -4.36 -22.08
C GLU A 326 -17.83 -3.02 -21.81
N VAL A 327 -17.95 -2.05 -22.73
CA VAL A 327 -17.25 -0.76 -22.63
C VAL A 327 -18.24 0.38 -22.74
N GLU A 328 -18.31 1.19 -21.70
CA GLU A 328 -18.88 2.53 -21.75
C GLU A 328 -17.74 3.56 -21.79
N ARG A 329 -17.94 4.68 -22.50
CA ARG A 329 -16.93 5.75 -22.57
C ARG A 329 -17.55 7.13 -22.45
N VAL A 330 -16.77 8.06 -21.93
CA VAL A 330 -17.07 9.50 -21.95
C VAL A 330 -15.85 10.30 -22.37
N GLU A 331 -16.10 11.39 -23.08
CA GLU A 331 -15.07 12.38 -23.42
C GLU A 331 -14.74 13.23 -22.20
N LEU A 332 -13.46 13.50 -22.00
CA LEU A 332 -12.97 14.44 -21.00
C LEU A 332 -12.70 15.76 -21.72
N ARG A 333 -13.49 16.79 -21.42
CA ARG A 333 -13.35 18.11 -22.03
C ARG A 333 -12.84 19.13 -21.02
N GLY A 334 -11.93 19.99 -21.48
CA GLY A 334 -11.43 21.12 -20.70
C GLY A 334 -12.45 22.26 -20.59
N ALA A 335 -12.08 23.31 -19.87
CA ALA A 335 -12.93 24.48 -19.68
C ALA A 335 -13.25 25.19 -21.01
N ALA A 336 -12.35 25.11 -22.00
CA ALA A 336 -12.55 25.65 -23.34
C ALA A 336 -13.19 24.63 -24.30
N GLN A 337 -13.81 23.56 -23.77
CA GLN A 337 -14.45 22.47 -24.52
C GLN A 337 -13.50 21.65 -25.41
N GLU A 338 -12.19 21.84 -25.26
CA GLU A 338 -11.19 21.06 -25.96
C GLU A 338 -11.14 19.62 -25.42
N LEU A 339 -11.01 18.64 -26.31
CA LEU A 339 -10.86 17.24 -25.92
C LEU A 339 -9.51 17.06 -25.21
N LYS A 340 -9.54 16.48 -24.01
CA LYS A 340 -8.36 16.21 -23.17
C LYS A 340 -8.08 14.73 -23.01
N GLY A 341 -9.05 13.88 -23.31
CA GLY A 341 -9.01 12.49 -22.87
C GLY A 341 -10.31 11.77 -23.06
N TYR A 342 -10.26 10.49 -22.72
CA TYR A 342 -11.41 9.62 -22.58
C TYR A 342 -11.34 8.93 -21.23
N ARG A 343 -12.50 8.70 -20.64
CA ARG A 343 -12.64 7.76 -19.53
C ARG A 343 -13.49 6.59 -19.98
N LEU A 344 -13.03 5.39 -19.67
CA LEU A 344 -13.67 4.15 -20.03
C LEU A 344 -14.09 3.43 -18.75
N LYS A 345 -15.32 2.93 -18.73
CA LYS A 345 -15.78 1.94 -17.77
C LYS A 345 -15.84 0.61 -18.49
N VAL A 346 -14.98 -0.31 -18.09
CA VAL A 346 -14.80 -1.62 -18.71
C VAL A 346 -15.31 -2.66 -17.73
N LYS A 347 -16.38 -3.36 -18.11
CA LYS A 347 -16.81 -4.58 -17.42
C LYS A 347 -16.03 -5.75 -17.99
N LEU A 348 -15.26 -6.42 -17.14
CA LEU A 348 -14.44 -7.55 -17.52
C LEU A 348 -15.33 -8.73 -17.96
N PRO A 349 -14.85 -9.55 -18.91
CA PRO A 349 -15.57 -10.75 -19.31
C PRO A 349 -15.68 -11.72 -18.12
N PRO A 350 -16.68 -12.62 -18.10
CA PRO A 350 -16.79 -13.64 -17.06
C PRO A 350 -15.51 -14.48 -16.99
N GLY A 351 -14.97 -14.65 -15.79
CA GLY A 351 -13.76 -15.42 -15.55
C GLY A 351 -13.09 -15.05 -14.23
N SER A 352 -12.22 -15.92 -13.74
CA SER A 352 -11.37 -15.62 -12.60
C SER A 352 -10.03 -15.09 -13.12
N PHE A 353 -9.79 -13.80 -12.94
CA PHE A 353 -8.53 -13.16 -13.29
C PHE A 353 -7.85 -12.65 -12.02
N ALA A 354 -6.60 -13.03 -11.83
CA ALA A 354 -5.80 -12.66 -10.65
C ALA A 354 -4.55 -11.86 -11.03
N GLY A 355 -4.18 -11.84 -12.30
CA GLY A 355 -3.18 -10.93 -12.86
C GLY A 355 -3.80 -10.03 -13.93
N MET A 356 -3.43 -8.76 -13.92
CA MET A 356 -3.95 -7.78 -14.89
C MET A 356 -2.88 -6.78 -15.29
N SER A 357 -2.78 -6.43 -16.56
CA SER A 357 -2.04 -5.24 -16.99
C SER A 357 -2.86 -4.47 -18.00
N ILE A 358 -2.76 -3.16 -17.93
CA ILE A 358 -3.38 -2.24 -18.87
C ILE A 358 -2.25 -1.51 -19.57
N ALA A 359 -2.33 -1.45 -20.89
CA ALA A 359 -1.40 -0.66 -21.68
C ALA A 359 -2.17 0.25 -22.64
N TYR A 360 -1.70 1.48 -22.80
CA TYR A 360 -2.23 2.42 -23.77
C TYR A 360 -1.26 2.53 -24.94
N SER A 361 -1.79 2.34 -26.14
CA SER A 361 -1.09 2.46 -27.41
C SER A 361 -1.53 3.74 -28.10
N ASP A 362 -0.54 4.53 -28.49
CA ASP A 362 -0.70 5.81 -29.17
C ASP A 362 -0.12 5.68 -30.60
N ALA A 363 -0.92 6.11 -31.58
CA ALA A 363 -0.73 5.85 -33.00
C ALA A 363 -0.47 7.11 -33.85
N ASP A 364 -0.02 8.21 -33.23
CA ASP A 364 0.16 9.54 -33.85
C ASP A 364 0.94 9.55 -35.19
N ALA A 365 1.96 8.70 -35.32
CA ALA A 365 2.87 8.69 -36.48
C ALA A 365 2.40 7.84 -37.66
N GLY A 366 1.18 8.08 -38.15
CA GLY A 366 0.75 7.57 -39.45
C GLY A 366 0.36 6.09 -39.47
N HIS A 367 -0.55 5.70 -38.57
CA HIS A 367 -1.16 4.37 -38.53
C HIS A 367 -0.20 3.24 -38.15
N GLU A 368 0.89 3.55 -37.44
CA GLU A 368 1.72 2.56 -36.76
C GLU A 368 1.71 2.83 -35.26
N GLN A 369 1.86 1.76 -34.48
CA GLN A 369 1.99 1.84 -33.04
C GLN A 369 3.33 2.52 -32.69
N GLU A 370 3.33 3.82 -32.42
CA GLU A 370 4.54 4.57 -32.07
C GLU A 370 4.98 4.25 -30.65
N ARG A 371 4.00 4.16 -29.74
CA ARG A 371 4.23 4.11 -28.29
C ARG A 371 3.31 3.11 -27.60
N LEU A 372 3.78 2.51 -26.51
CA LEU A 372 2.99 1.65 -25.64
C LEU A 372 3.35 1.89 -24.17
N LEU A 373 2.44 2.49 -23.41
CA LEU A 373 2.60 2.82 -22.00
C LEU A 373 1.78 1.88 -21.12
N ALA A 374 2.41 1.14 -20.20
CA ALA A 374 1.79 0.10 -19.40
C ALA A 374 1.82 0.36 -17.88
N THR A 375 0.86 -0.23 -17.17
CA THR A 375 0.76 -0.23 -15.71
C THR A 375 1.74 -1.18 -15.03
N SER A 376 2.39 -2.08 -15.78
CA SER A 376 3.35 -3.08 -15.31
C SER A 376 4.56 -3.17 -16.26
N PRO A 377 5.62 -3.92 -15.93
CA PRO A 377 6.75 -4.17 -16.84
C PRO A 377 6.37 -5.20 -17.93
N LEU A 378 5.18 -5.04 -18.50
CA LEU A 378 4.51 -5.95 -19.39
C LEU A 378 5.46 -6.51 -20.48
N LYS A 379 5.59 -7.83 -20.51
CA LYS A 379 6.16 -8.57 -21.62
C LYS A 379 5.07 -9.47 -22.22
N PHE A 380 4.92 -9.41 -23.53
CA PHE A 380 3.87 -10.16 -24.21
C PHE A 380 4.02 -11.67 -23.97
N SER A 381 2.89 -12.35 -23.73
CA SER A 381 2.85 -13.78 -23.38
C SER A 381 3.46 -14.16 -22.03
N ARG A 382 3.84 -13.20 -21.17
CA ARG A 382 4.50 -13.45 -19.88
C ARG A 382 3.61 -13.04 -18.70
N PRO A 383 2.78 -13.96 -18.16
CA PRO A 383 1.83 -13.65 -17.09
C PRO A 383 2.48 -13.13 -15.82
N GLU A 384 3.72 -13.49 -15.56
CA GLU A 384 4.48 -13.05 -14.41
C GLU A 384 4.92 -11.57 -14.49
N THR A 385 4.65 -10.88 -15.60
CA THR A 385 4.94 -9.45 -15.79
C THR A 385 3.72 -8.55 -15.61
N LEU A 386 2.53 -9.10 -15.33
CA LEU A 386 1.32 -8.32 -15.08
C LEU A 386 1.37 -7.62 -13.71
N ASN A 387 0.44 -6.69 -13.46
CA ASN A 387 0.20 -6.20 -12.10
C ASN A 387 -0.39 -7.31 -11.23
N ILE A 388 -0.08 -7.22 -9.93
CA ILE A 388 -0.78 -7.97 -8.89
C ILE A 388 -2.03 -7.15 -8.52
N VAL A 389 -3.21 -7.76 -8.58
CA VAL A 389 -4.43 -7.11 -8.09
C VAL A 389 -4.39 -7.14 -6.56
N ARG A 390 -4.40 -5.97 -5.92
CA ARG A 390 -4.43 -5.86 -4.46
C ARG A 390 -5.80 -5.37 -4.00
N GLU A 391 -6.48 -6.19 -3.24
CA GLU A 391 -7.63 -5.77 -2.46
C GLU A 391 -7.22 -4.69 -1.47
N VAL A 392 -7.98 -3.60 -1.45
CA VAL A 392 -7.86 -2.55 -0.43
C VAL A 392 -9.07 -2.68 0.48
N PRO A 393 -8.94 -3.35 1.64
CA PRO A 393 -10.02 -3.41 2.61
C PRO A 393 -10.37 -2.00 3.09
N THR A 394 -11.66 -1.75 3.34
CA THR A 394 -12.13 -0.46 3.90
C THR A 394 -11.46 -0.09 5.24
N ARG A 395 -10.96 -1.08 5.99
CA ARG A 395 -10.16 -0.84 7.21
C ARG A 395 -8.75 -0.28 6.97
N GLU A 396 -8.23 -0.36 5.74
CA GLU A 396 -6.93 0.16 5.34
C GLU A 396 -7.07 1.52 4.65
N GLY A 397 -8.15 1.72 3.90
CA GLY A 397 -8.52 2.99 3.30
C GLY A 397 -9.63 2.82 2.26
N THR A 398 -10.12 3.94 1.74
CA THR A 398 -11.08 3.98 0.65
C THR A 398 -10.77 5.13 -0.31
N CYS A 399 -11.57 5.27 -1.35
CA CYS A 399 -11.56 6.38 -2.29
C CYS A 399 -12.86 7.16 -2.19
N GLU A 400 -12.77 8.46 -1.95
CA GLU A 400 -13.92 9.35 -1.90
C GLU A 400 -13.84 10.41 -3.00
N VAL A 401 -15.01 10.81 -3.49
CA VAL A 401 -15.12 11.96 -4.39
C VAL A 401 -14.89 13.23 -3.59
N ARG A 402 -13.81 13.95 -3.88
CA ARG A 402 -13.52 15.26 -3.30
C ARG A 402 -13.24 16.26 -4.41
N GLY A 403 -14.10 17.27 -4.52
CA GLY A 403 -14.10 18.17 -5.66
C GLY A 403 -14.41 17.41 -6.96
N ASN A 404 -13.48 17.43 -7.91
CA ASN A 404 -13.62 16.78 -9.21
C ASN A 404 -12.77 15.50 -9.35
N ALA A 405 -12.18 14.98 -8.27
CA ALA A 405 -11.30 13.82 -8.33
C ALA A 405 -11.55 12.84 -7.17
N LEU A 406 -11.11 11.60 -7.37
CA LEU A 406 -10.98 10.61 -6.30
C LEU A 406 -9.74 10.91 -5.47
N GLU A 407 -9.96 11.12 -4.18
CA GLU A 407 -8.92 11.23 -3.17
C GLU A 407 -8.90 9.98 -2.31
N VAL A 408 -7.69 9.56 -1.94
CA VAL A 408 -7.50 8.49 -0.98
C VAL A 408 -7.89 9.01 0.40
N VAL A 409 -8.70 8.23 1.10
CA VAL A 409 -9.10 8.48 2.48
C VAL A 409 -8.60 7.32 3.31
N PRO A 410 -7.41 7.46 3.93
CA PRO A 410 -6.89 6.44 4.83
C PRO A 410 -7.83 6.26 6.01
N THR A 411 -8.06 5.02 6.41
CA THR A 411 -8.89 4.74 7.57
C THR A 411 -8.10 5.07 8.84
N PRO A 412 -8.61 5.93 9.73
CA PRO A 412 -7.92 6.27 10.96
C PRO A 412 -7.65 5.03 11.81
N VAL A 413 -6.51 5.02 12.47
CA VAL A 413 -6.15 3.92 13.36
C VAL A 413 -7.07 3.92 14.57
N ARG A 414 -7.83 2.84 14.74
CA ARG A 414 -8.70 2.68 15.90
C ARG A 414 -7.87 2.36 17.14
N LEU A 415 -7.69 3.35 18.00
CA LEU A 415 -7.10 3.16 19.32
C LEU A 415 -8.04 2.30 20.17
N ARG A 416 -7.49 1.24 20.79
CA ARG A 416 -8.26 0.29 21.62
C ARG A 416 -8.17 0.59 23.11
N GLY A 417 -7.49 1.68 23.46
CA GLY A 417 -7.19 2.09 24.83
C GLY A 417 -5.72 2.52 24.96
N PRO A 418 -5.40 3.33 25.98
CA PRO A 418 -4.06 3.90 26.16
C PRO A 418 -2.98 2.85 26.39
N ASP A 419 -3.33 1.72 27.02
CA ASP A 419 -2.40 0.64 27.35
C ASP A 419 -2.36 -0.49 26.31
N ILE A 420 -3.03 -0.33 25.16
CA ILE A 420 -2.99 -1.28 24.04
C ILE A 420 -2.15 -0.69 22.93
N ALA A 421 -1.09 -1.40 22.53
CA ALA A 421 -0.15 -0.99 21.52
C ALA A 421 -0.84 -0.76 20.17
N VAL A 422 -0.45 0.32 19.52
CA VAL A 422 -0.89 0.67 18.17
C VAL A 422 -0.20 -0.23 17.13
N PHE A 423 1.12 -0.39 17.24
CA PHE A 423 1.86 -1.38 16.48
C PHE A 423 1.61 -2.78 17.06
N PRO A 424 1.39 -3.80 16.24
CA PRO A 424 1.31 -5.16 16.73
C PRO A 424 2.65 -5.57 17.33
N SER A 425 2.66 -5.94 18.62
CA SER A 425 3.82 -6.61 19.20
C SER A 425 3.71 -8.10 18.89
N GLY A 426 4.81 -8.77 18.60
CA GLY A 426 4.82 -10.23 18.44
C GLY A 426 4.69 -10.71 17.01
N SER A 427 5.14 -11.95 16.81
CA SER A 427 4.94 -12.68 15.57
C SER A 427 3.44 -12.94 15.44
N GLU A 428 2.73 -12.03 14.76
CA GLU A 428 1.81 -12.56 13.76
C GLU A 428 2.71 -13.42 12.87
N ARG A 429 2.85 -14.72 13.20
CA ARG A 429 3.17 -15.74 12.20
C ARG A 429 2.30 -15.31 11.07
N ALA A 430 2.92 -14.80 10.01
CA ALA A 430 2.22 -14.31 8.86
C ALA A 430 1.18 -15.40 8.60
N ARG A 431 -0.10 -15.09 8.87
CA ARG A 431 -1.14 -15.74 8.11
C ARG A 431 -0.87 -15.16 6.75
N SER A 432 0.10 -15.75 6.05
CA SER A 432 0.13 -15.76 4.62
C SER A 432 -1.24 -16.31 4.29
N SER A 433 -2.15 -15.38 4.01
CA SER A 433 -3.12 -15.58 2.96
C SER A 433 -2.30 -15.97 1.72
N HIS A 434 -1.97 -17.25 1.65
CA HIS A 434 -1.61 -17.96 0.44
C HIS A 434 -2.89 -18.22 -0.35
#